data_AF-A0A099KRL8-F1
#
_entry.id   AF-A0A099KRL8-F1
#
_cell.length_a   1.000
_cell.length_b   1.000
_cell.length_c   1.000
_cell.angle_alpha   90.00
_cell.angle_beta   90.00
_cell.angle_gamma   90.00
#
_symmetry.space_group_name_H-M   'P 1'
#
loop_
_entity.id
_entity.type
_entity.pdbx_description
1 polymer ?
#
loop_
_entity_poly.entity_id
_entity_poly.type
_entity_poly.pdbx_seq_one_letter_code
_entity_poly.pdbx_strand_id
1 'polypeptide(L)'
;MKVEIETYEFNKELFFYDLVTSFSISLCGCPVIFEEDLNIYHSANQVLSFPGAFAESKHMVPFRLRQQASKGDLNKSRHIASCCMMLANTAYESVKNFNDGSEIFEFFRHIRNASSHLNRFQFNHKEPAHPAKWRGAVIDNRQKGENNPLFGQSCFGRFIGVADILDLLMDIERKIILSLEDPQ
;
A
#
# COMPACT_ATOMS: atom_id res chain seq x y z
N MET A 1 10.68 26.12 -10.26
CA MET A 1 9.27 25.66 -10.30
C MET A 1 8.86 25.38 -8.86
N LYS A 2 7.92 26.14 -8.29
CA LYS A 2 7.36 25.77 -6.97
C LYS A 2 6.50 24.54 -7.23
N VAL A 3 6.94 23.39 -6.76
CA VAL A 3 6.07 22.22 -6.69
C VAL A 3 5.01 22.56 -5.66
N GLU A 4 3.75 22.66 -6.07
CA GLU A 4 2.64 22.71 -5.13
C GLU A 4 2.70 21.43 -4.30
N ILE A 5 2.92 21.59 -3.00
CA ILE A 5 2.93 20.45 -2.08
C ILE A 5 1.45 20.23 -1.73
N GLU A 6 0.80 19.29 -2.42
CA GLU A 6 -0.46 18.75 -1.93
C GLU A 6 -0.17 17.97 -0.65
N THR A 7 -0.62 18.51 0.48
CA THR A 7 -0.60 17.80 1.75
C THR A 7 -1.78 16.83 1.78
N TYR A 8 -1.47 15.53 1.78
CA TYR A 8 -2.40 14.45 2.03
C TYR A 8 -2.92 14.51 3.47
N GLU A 9 -3.84 15.44 3.76
CA GLU A 9 -4.45 15.54 5.09
C GLU A 9 -5.67 14.61 5.15
N PHE A 10 -5.42 13.38 5.60
CA PHE A 10 -6.47 12.47 6.06
C PHE A 10 -7.06 12.97 7.37
N ASN A 11 -8.36 12.77 7.57
CA ASN A 11 -8.98 13.20 8.82
C ASN A 11 -8.51 12.31 9.97
N LYS A 12 -7.96 12.94 11.02
CA LYS A 12 -7.42 12.26 12.21
C LYS A 12 -8.43 11.42 12.97
N GLU A 13 -9.70 11.75 12.84
CA GLU A 13 -10.80 11.05 13.49
C GLU A 13 -11.36 9.90 12.63
N LEU A 14 -10.78 9.67 11.44
CA LEU A 14 -11.24 8.66 10.47
C LEU A 14 -10.22 7.54 10.25
N PHE A 15 -10.59 6.63 9.34
CA PHE A 15 -10.05 5.28 9.22
C PHE A 15 -8.62 5.20 8.70
N PHE A 16 -8.14 6.20 7.95
CA PHE A 16 -6.88 6.08 7.22
C PHE A 16 -5.72 6.88 7.80
N TYR A 17 -5.97 7.86 8.67
CA TYR A 17 -4.93 8.77 9.15
C TYR A 17 -3.72 8.03 9.76
N ASP A 18 -3.95 7.12 10.71
CA ASP A 18 -2.87 6.38 11.37
C ASP A 18 -2.16 5.41 10.40
N LEU A 19 -2.92 4.80 9.48
CA LEU A 19 -2.38 3.86 8.50
C LEU A 19 -1.47 4.57 7.50
N VAL A 20 -1.93 5.70 6.94
CA VAL A 20 -1.17 6.51 5.99
C VAL A 20 0.01 7.18 6.67
N THR A 21 -0.13 7.64 7.91
CA THR A 21 0.97 8.20 8.68
C THR A 21 2.05 7.16 8.94
N SER A 22 1.68 5.95 9.38
CA SER A 22 2.61 4.84 9.61
C SER A 22 3.31 4.39 8.32
N PHE A 23 2.56 4.34 7.21
CA PHE A 23 3.10 4.07 5.88
C PHE A 23 4.12 5.14 5.48
N SER A 24 3.78 6.42 5.65
CA SER A 24 4.65 7.56 5.30
C SER A 24 5.94 7.56 6.12
N ILE A 25 5.85 7.32 7.43
CA ILE A 25 7.03 7.18 8.32
C ILE A 25 7.93 6.04 7.84
N SER A 26 7.35 4.91 7.45
CA SER A 26 8.10 3.76 6.94
C SER A 26 8.84 4.10 5.64
N LEU A 27 8.20 4.85 4.73
CA LEU A 27 8.84 5.33 3.50
C LEU A 27 9.95 6.35 3.78
N CYS A 28 9.77 7.26 4.74
CA CYS A 28 10.81 8.19 5.18
C CYS A 28 12.03 7.48 5.78
N GLY A 29 11.87 6.25 6.28
CA GLY A 29 12.96 5.39 6.73
C GLY A 29 13.73 4.71 5.59
N CYS A 30 13.19 4.65 4.37
CA CYS A 30 13.85 3.97 3.24
C CYS A 30 15.26 4.51 2.95
N PRO A 31 15.48 5.84 2.89
CA PRO A 31 16.80 6.36 2.55
C PRO A 31 17.90 5.89 3.50
N VAL A 32 17.55 5.70 4.78
CA VAL A 32 18.48 5.22 5.81
C VAL A 32 19.03 3.81 5.51
N ILE A 33 18.38 3.02 4.67
CA ILE A 33 18.87 1.70 4.24
C ILE A 33 19.46 1.74 2.83
N PHE A 34 18.86 2.51 1.93
CA PHE A 34 19.15 2.44 0.49
C PHE A 34 20.07 3.54 -0.05
N GLU A 35 20.28 4.65 0.66
CA GLU A 35 21.18 5.73 0.23
C GLU A 35 22.51 5.68 0.99
N GLU A 36 23.61 5.90 0.28
CA GLU A 36 24.97 5.79 0.81
C GLU A 36 25.39 7.01 1.65
N ASP A 37 24.87 8.19 1.30
CA ASP A 37 25.24 9.50 1.85
C ASP A 37 24.66 9.80 3.24
N LEU A 38 23.66 9.03 3.69
CA LEU A 38 23.07 9.17 5.01
C LEU A 38 23.93 8.49 6.09
N ASN A 39 24.48 9.28 7.01
CA ASN A 39 25.34 8.81 8.09
C ASN A 39 24.56 8.25 9.30
N ILE A 40 23.74 7.21 9.08
CA ILE A 40 22.97 6.51 10.12
C ILE A 40 23.09 4.99 9.91
N TYR A 41 23.20 4.21 11.00
CA TYR A 41 23.35 2.74 11.01
C TYR A 41 24.56 2.19 10.22
N HIS A 42 25.69 2.89 10.25
CA HIS A 42 26.96 2.45 9.60
C HIS A 42 27.77 1.45 10.44
N SER A 43 27.30 1.09 11.63
CA SER A 43 27.99 0.13 12.51
C SER A 43 27.06 -0.95 13.06
N ALA A 44 27.60 -2.16 13.22
CA ALA A 44 26.89 -3.33 13.73
C ALA A 44 26.44 -3.22 15.20
N ASN A 45 27.00 -2.27 15.97
CA ASN A 45 26.59 -2.00 17.35
C ASN A 45 25.33 -1.13 17.46
N GLN A 46 24.86 -0.54 16.36
CA GLN A 46 23.63 0.23 16.33
C GLN A 46 22.47 -0.74 16.11
N VAL A 47 21.90 -1.22 17.23
CA VAL A 47 20.88 -2.27 17.26
C VAL A 47 19.53 -1.67 17.67
N LEU A 48 18.47 -2.12 17.02
CA LEU A 48 17.10 -1.85 17.43
C LEU A 48 16.54 -3.08 18.14
N SER A 49 15.95 -2.89 19.31
CA SER A 49 15.39 -3.97 20.13
C SER A 49 13.88 -3.86 20.17
N PHE A 50 13.21 -4.95 19.81
CA PHE A 50 11.76 -5.03 19.77
C PHE A 50 11.28 -6.07 20.78
N PRO A 51 10.52 -5.67 21.81
CA PRO A 51 9.98 -6.61 22.78
C PRO A 51 8.86 -7.45 22.15
N GLY A 52 8.78 -8.71 22.54
CA GLY A 52 7.65 -9.59 22.23
C GLY A 52 6.81 -9.85 23.48
N ALA A 53 5.49 -9.95 23.31
CA ALA A 53 4.61 -10.34 24.41
C ALA A 53 4.71 -11.84 24.75
N PHE A 54 5.05 -12.67 23.77
CA PHE A 54 5.10 -14.14 23.87
C PHE A 54 6.44 -14.74 23.42
N ALA A 55 7.38 -13.90 23.00
CA ALA A 55 8.70 -14.30 22.52
C ALA A 55 9.75 -13.37 23.11
N GLU A 56 10.99 -13.85 23.19
CA GLU A 56 12.12 -13.02 23.58
C GLU A 56 12.28 -11.82 22.65
N SER A 57 12.90 -10.76 23.19
CA SER A 57 13.18 -9.55 22.42
C SER A 57 14.01 -9.89 21.18
N LYS A 58 13.58 -9.38 20.03
CA LYS A 58 14.35 -9.51 18.79
C LYS A 58 15.19 -8.27 18.55
N HIS A 59 16.41 -8.51 18.11
CA HIS A 59 17.37 -7.45 17.80
C HIS A 59 17.54 -7.35 16.30
N MET A 60 17.18 -6.20 15.74
CA MET A 60 17.45 -5.86 14.35
C MET A 60 18.76 -5.10 14.28
N VAL A 61 19.60 -5.46 13.30
CA VAL A 61 20.87 -4.80 13.03
C VAL A 61 20.75 -4.10 11.67
N PRO A 62 20.30 -2.82 11.61
CA PRO A 62 20.05 -2.15 10.34
C PRO A 62 21.29 -2.05 9.44
N PHE A 63 22.49 -2.03 10.03
CA PHE A 63 23.75 -2.14 9.30
C PHE A 63 23.79 -3.35 8.34
N ARG A 64 23.24 -4.50 8.73
CA ARG A 64 23.18 -5.69 7.84
C ARG A 64 22.22 -5.47 6.66
N LEU A 65 21.12 -4.76 6.88
CA LEU A 65 20.19 -4.41 5.80
C LEU A 65 20.86 -3.47 4.80
N ARG A 66 21.64 -2.48 5.26
CA ARG A 66 22.46 -1.61 4.39
C ARG A 66 23.44 -2.42 3.55
N GLN A 67 24.15 -3.39 4.16
CA GLN A 67 25.07 -4.26 3.43
C GLN A 67 24.37 -5.10 2.36
N GLN A 68 23.18 -5.63 2.65
CA GLN A 68 22.38 -6.38 1.67
C GLN A 68 21.86 -5.49 0.54
N ALA A 69 21.42 -4.26 0.86
CA ALA A 69 21.02 -3.28 -0.15
C ALA A 69 22.19 -2.90 -1.07
N SER A 70 23.37 -2.65 -0.50
CA SER A 70 24.59 -2.32 -1.27
C SER A 70 25.05 -3.45 -2.19
N LYS A 71 24.75 -4.70 -1.83
CA LYS A 71 25.00 -5.89 -2.67
C LYS A 71 23.93 -6.14 -3.73
N GLY A 72 22.81 -5.41 -3.67
CA GLY A 72 21.66 -5.62 -4.55
C GLY A 72 20.70 -6.75 -4.12
N ASP A 73 20.94 -7.36 -2.95
CA ASP A 73 20.06 -8.42 -2.40
C ASP A 73 18.69 -7.84 -1.96
N LEU A 74 18.69 -6.58 -1.52
CA LEU A 74 17.48 -5.81 -1.23
C LEU A 74 17.23 -4.77 -2.31
N ASN A 75 15.99 -4.66 -2.74
CA ASN A 75 15.57 -3.74 -3.79
C ASN A 75 14.55 -2.73 -3.24
N LYS A 76 14.87 -1.43 -3.40
CA LYS A 76 14.04 -0.31 -2.95
C LYS A 76 12.60 -0.39 -3.50
N SER A 77 12.44 -0.67 -4.79
CA SER A 77 11.12 -0.79 -5.43
C SER A 77 10.30 -1.95 -4.86
N ARG A 78 10.93 -3.10 -4.58
CA ARG A 78 10.25 -4.23 -3.92
C ARG A 78 9.82 -3.89 -2.50
N HIS A 79 10.65 -3.17 -1.75
CA HIS A 79 10.29 -2.71 -0.41
C HIS A 79 9.09 -1.75 -0.45
N ILE A 80 9.09 -0.76 -1.34
CA ILE A 80 7.98 0.18 -1.53
C ILE A 80 6.69 -0.57 -1.88
N ALA A 81 6.75 -1.54 -2.79
CA ALA A 81 5.60 -2.37 -3.14
C ALA A 81 5.06 -3.14 -1.92
N SER A 82 5.93 -3.68 -1.07
CA SER A 82 5.53 -4.34 0.19
C SER A 82 4.84 -3.39 1.16
N CYS A 83 5.34 -2.16 1.32
CA CYS A 83 4.66 -1.14 2.12
C CYS A 83 3.27 -0.82 1.57
N CYS A 84 3.13 -0.69 0.25
CA CYS A 84 1.84 -0.44 -0.38
C CYS A 84 0.84 -1.60 -0.19
N MET A 85 1.32 -2.85 -0.26
CA MET A 85 0.48 -4.03 0.02
C MET A 85 -0.04 -4.04 1.46
N MET A 86 0.82 -3.72 2.44
CA MET A 86 0.40 -3.65 3.85
C MET A 86 -0.66 -2.55 4.05
N LEU A 87 -0.44 -1.38 3.45
CA LEU A 87 -1.41 -0.28 3.48
C LEU A 87 -2.74 -0.66 2.82
N ALA A 88 -2.73 -1.20 1.60
CA ALA A 88 -3.95 -1.56 0.89
C ALA A 88 -4.76 -2.64 1.62
N ASN A 89 -4.10 -3.66 2.18
CA ASN A 89 -4.77 -4.70 2.96
C ASN A 89 -5.42 -4.11 4.22
N THR A 90 -4.67 -3.35 5.01
CA THR A 90 -5.16 -2.81 6.28
C THR A 90 -6.23 -1.74 6.08
N ALA A 91 -6.04 -0.84 5.11
CA ALA A 91 -6.99 0.21 4.78
C ALA A 91 -8.31 -0.35 4.24
N TYR A 92 -8.29 -1.35 3.36
CA TYR A 92 -9.55 -1.92 2.88
C TYR A 92 -10.32 -2.60 4.02
N GLU A 93 -9.63 -3.33 4.90
CA GLU A 93 -10.28 -3.97 6.04
C GLU A 93 -10.91 -2.97 7.02
N SER A 94 -10.34 -1.77 7.18
CA SER A 94 -10.91 -0.74 8.08
C SER A 94 -12.21 -0.13 7.56
N VAL A 95 -12.46 -0.19 6.24
CA VAL A 95 -13.66 0.41 5.62
C VAL A 95 -14.55 -0.56 4.87
N LYS A 96 -14.29 -1.87 4.92
CA LYS A 96 -15.05 -2.87 4.14
C LYS A 96 -16.56 -2.84 4.37
N ASN A 97 -17.02 -2.39 5.53
CA ASN A 97 -18.44 -2.28 5.86
C ASN A 97 -19.14 -1.11 5.12
N PHE A 98 -18.36 -0.17 4.57
CA PHE A 98 -18.85 0.92 3.72
C PHE A 98 -18.82 0.56 2.22
N ASN A 99 -18.40 -0.65 1.86
CA ASN A 99 -18.39 -1.06 0.46
C ASN A 99 -19.83 -1.13 -0.07
N ASP A 100 -20.14 -0.21 -0.97
CA ASP A 100 -21.45 -0.02 -1.61
C ASP A 100 -21.54 -0.69 -2.99
N GLY A 101 -20.52 -1.45 -3.39
CA GLY A 101 -20.43 -2.07 -4.72
C GLY A 101 -20.16 -1.08 -5.86
N SER A 102 -19.84 0.18 -5.57
CA SER A 102 -19.45 1.16 -6.58
C SER A 102 -18.14 0.79 -7.28
N GLU A 103 -17.93 1.33 -8.49
CA GLU A 103 -16.74 1.01 -9.29
C GLU A 103 -15.41 1.28 -8.56
N ILE A 104 -15.36 2.32 -7.71
CA ILE A 104 -14.17 2.67 -6.92
C ILE A 104 -13.92 1.69 -5.77
N PHE A 105 -14.97 1.24 -5.08
CA PHE A 105 -14.85 0.25 -4.01
C PHE A 105 -14.47 -1.13 -4.58
N GLU A 106 -15.04 -1.51 -5.73
CA GLU A 106 -14.64 -2.73 -6.44
C GLU A 106 -13.20 -2.64 -6.96
N PHE A 107 -12.77 -1.47 -7.45
CA PHE A 107 -11.37 -1.22 -7.79
C PHE A 107 -10.48 -1.42 -6.55
N PHE A 108 -10.81 -0.78 -5.42
CA PHE A 108 -10.05 -0.91 -4.18
C PHE A 108 -10.01 -2.36 -3.66
N ARG A 109 -11.12 -3.09 -3.76
CA ARG A 109 -11.20 -4.53 -3.44
C ARG A 109 -10.22 -5.35 -4.26
N HIS A 110 -10.10 -5.08 -5.56
CA HIS A 110 -9.14 -5.77 -6.42
C HIS A 110 -7.68 -5.43 -6.10
N ILE A 111 -7.38 -4.17 -5.76
CA ILE A 111 -6.04 -3.78 -5.29
C ILE A 111 -5.68 -4.52 -4.00
N ARG A 112 -6.60 -4.57 -3.03
CA ARG A 112 -6.44 -5.35 -1.79
C ARG A 112 -6.25 -6.84 -2.10
N ASN A 113 -7.06 -7.43 -2.97
CA ASN A 113 -6.92 -8.85 -3.33
C ASN A 113 -5.55 -9.14 -3.94
N ALA A 114 -5.09 -8.32 -4.88
CA ALA A 114 -3.76 -8.48 -5.44
C ALA A 114 -2.66 -8.36 -4.38
N SER A 115 -2.84 -7.46 -3.40
CA SER A 115 -1.93 -7.28 -2.26
C SER A 115 -1.87 -8.52 -1.37
N SER A 116 -3.02 -9.14 -1.08
CA SER A 116 -3.12 -10.41 -0.37
C SER A 116 -2.51 -11.59 -1.15
N HIS A 117 -2.44 -11.49 -2.48
CA HIS A 117 -1.82 -12.48 -3.37
C HIS A 117 -0.38 -12.10 -3.78
N LEU A 118 0.41 -11.59 -2.83
CA LEU A 118 1.84 -11.27 -3.02
C LEU A 118 2.08 -10.30 -4.19
N ASN A 119 1.30 -9.23 -4.22
CA ASN A 119 1.33 -8.16 -5.23
C ASN A 119 0.93 -8.63 -6.63
N ARG A 120 0.12 -9.68 -6.79
CA ARG A 120 -0.30 -10.17 -8.11
C ARG A 120 -1.80 -10.24 -8.22
N PHE A 121 -2.33 -9.72 -9.32
CA PHE A 121 -3.74 -9.93 -9.62
C PHE A 121 -4.04 -11.41 -9.81
N GLN A 122 -5.01 -11.88 -9.03
CA GLN A 122 -5.58 -13.21 -9.13
C GLN A 122 -7.06 -13.03 -9.41
N PHE A 123 -7.53 -13.63 -10.50
CA PHE A 123 -8.93 -13.67 -10.86
C PHE A 123 -9.33 -15.13 -11.02
N ASN A 124 -10.41 -15.52 -10.36
CA ASN A 124 -11.06 -16.79 -10.68
C ASN A 124 -11.92 -16.64 -11.94
N HIS A 125 -12.51 -17.74 -12.44
CA HIS A 125 -13.31 -17.74 -13.67
C HIS A 125 -14.57 -16.85 -13.63
N LYS A 126 -14.97 -16.31 -12.46
CA LYS A 126 -16.10 -15.38 -12.30
C LYS A 126 -15.67 -13.92 -12.10
N GLU A 127 -14.40 -13.69 -11.76
CA GLU A 127 -13.84 -12.38 -11.45
C GLU A 127 -13.08 -11.80 -12.66
N PRO A 128 -13.06 -10.47 -12.85
CA PRO A 128 -13.74 -9.44 -12.06
C PRO A 128 -15.26 -9.49 -12.27
N ALA A 129 -16.08 -9.60 -11.23
CA ALA A 129 -17.54 -9.78 -11.37
C ALA A 129 -18.24 -8.47 -11.77
N HIS A 130 -17.88 -7.38 -11.11
CA HIS A 130 -18.48 -6.05 -11.25
C HIS A 130 -17.53 -5.08 -11.94
N PRO A 131 -18.03 -3.99 -12.56
CA PRO A 131 -17.18 -2.94 -13.08
C PRO A 131 -16.32 -2.33 -11.97
N ALA A 132 -15.02 -2.18 -12.23
CA ALA A 132 -14.05 -1.68 -11.27
C ALA A 132 -13.15 -0.62 -11.94
N LYS A 133 -13.31 0.65 -11.52
CA LYS A 133 -12.68 1.80 -12.16
C LYS A 133 -12.35 2.91 -11.17
N TRP A 134 -11.23 3.58 -11.40
CA TRP A 134 -10.83 4.75 -10.63
C TRP A 134 -9.90 5.66 -11.46
N ARG A 135 -10.25 6.95 -11.60
CA ARG A 135 -9.49 8.00 -12.31
C ARG A 135 -8.88 7.59 -13.67
N GLY A 136 -9.57 6.73 -14.43
CA GLY A 136 -9.13 6.22 -15.73
C GLY A 136 -8.41 4.86 -15.69
N ALA A 137 -7.97 4.37 -14.53
CA ALA A 137 -7.56 2.99 -14.34
C ALA A 137 -8.79 2.08 -14.35
N VAL A 138 -8.75 1.02 -15.18
CA VAL A 138 -9.88 0.12 -15.41
C VAL A 138 -9.45 -1.33 -15.24
N ILE A 139 -10.19 -2.08 -14.44
CA ILE A 139 -10.10 -3.54 -14.36
C ILE A 139 -11.31 -4.09 -15.13
N ASP A 140 -11.09 -4.53 -16.37
CA ASP A 140 -12.17 -4.89 -17.30
C ASP A 140 -12.92 -6.15 -16.83
N ASN A 141 -14.18 -5.97 -16.42
CA ASN A 141 -15.03 -7.04 -15.96
C ASN A 141 -15.59 -7.91 -17.08
N ARG A 142 -15.33 -7.61 -18.36
CA ARG A 142 -15.68 -8.48 -19.49
C ARG A 142 -14.66 -9.60 -19.70
N GLN A 143 -13.43 -9.42 -19.23
CA GLN A 143 -12.36 -10.41 -19.32
C GLN A 143 -12.20 -11.12 -17.96
N LYS A 144 -12.56 -12.40 -17.90
CA LYS A 144 -12.62 -13.17 -16.64
C LYS A 144 -11.41 -14.08 -16.46
N GLY A 145 -11.07 -14.36 -15.20
CA GLY A 145 -10.03 -15.33 -14.85
C GLY A 145 -8.69 -15.02 -15.53
N GLU A 146 -8.09 -16.05 -16.10
CA GLU A 146 -6.79 -15.95 -16.79
C GLU A 146 -6.84 -15.16 -18.11
N ASN A 147 -8.04 -14.94 -18.67
CA ASN A 147 -8.21 -14.13 -19.89
C ASN A 147 -8.09 -12.62 -19.60
N ASN A 148 -8.16 -12.21 -18.33
CA ASN A 148 -7.94 -10.82 -17.97
C ASN A 148 -6.46 -10.45 -18.17
N PRO A 149 -6.14 -9.36 -18.91
CA PRO A 149 -4.74 -8.97 -19.15
C PRO A 149 -3.93 -8.67 -17.88
N LEU A 150 -4.60 -8.35 -16.78
CA LEU A 150 -3.96 -8.13 -15.50
C LEU A 150 -3.66 -9.43 -14.75
N PHE A 151 -4.23 -10.58 -15.12
CA PHE A 151 -4.00 -11.85 -14.43
C PHE A 151 -2.50 -12.17 -14.33
N GLY A 152 -2.05 -12.49 -13.11
CA GLY A 152 -0.65 -12.76 -12.79
C GLY A 152 0.27 -11.53 -12.84
N GLN A 153 -0.19 -10.37 -13.30
CA GLN A 153 0.60 -9.14 -13.35
C GLN A 153 0.76 -8.52 -11.97
N SER A 154 1.88 -7.83 -11.78
CA SER A 154 2.13 -7.07 -10.55
C SER A 154 1.17 -5.90 -10.42
N CYS A 155 0.61 -5.71 -9.22
CA CYS A 155 -0.25 -4.58 -8.91
C CYS A 155 0.59 -3.33 -8.66
N PHE A 156 1.26 -3.25 -7.51
CA PHE A 156 2.16 -2.15 -7.19
C PHE A 156 3.46 -2.22 -7.99
N GLY A 157 3.88 -1.06 -8.50
CA GLY A 157 5.09 -0.91 -9.32
C GLY A 157 4.90 -1.23 -10.80
N ARG A 158 3.70 -1.63 -11.23
CA ARG A 158 3.35 -1.80 -12.65
C ARG A 158 1.97 -1.25 -13.01
N PHE A 159 0.94 -1.55 -12.23
CA PHE A 159 -0.42 -1.07 -12.49
C PHE A 159 -0.75 0.21 -11.74
N ILE A 160 -0.39 0.28 -10.45
CA ILE A 160 -0.50 1.48 -9.62
C ILE A 160 0.79 1.71 -8.81
N GLY A 161 1.02 2.95 -8.39
CA GLY A 161 2.14 3.41 -7.59
C GLY A 161 1.73 3.95 -6.22
N VAL A 162 2.69 4.61 -5.56
CA VAL A 162 2.51 5.17 -4.21
C VAL A 162 1.48 6.30 -4.21
N ALA A 163 1.59 7.25 -5.13
CA ALA A 163 0.64 8.35 -5.23
C ALA A 163 -0.79 7.83 -5.49
N ASP A 164 -0.92 6.82 -6.34
CA ASP A 164 -2.21 6.24 -6.70
C ASP A 164 -2.95 5.64 -5.50
N ILE A 165 -2.27 4.90 -4.62
CA ILE A 165 -2.93 4.35 -3.42
C ILE A 165 -3.29 5.44 -2.43
N LEU A 166 -2.49 6.49 -2.28
CA LEU A 166 -2.81 7.61 -1.40
C LEU A 166 -4.05 8.37 -1.91
N ASP A 167 -4.09 8.69 -3.19
CA ASP A 167 -5.23 9.35 -3.83
C ASP A 167 -6.49 8.47 -3.80
N LEU A 168 -6.36 7.16 -4.01
CA LEU A 168 -7.48 6.22 -3.93
C LEU A 168 -8.08 6.23 -2.52
N LEU A 169 -7.24 6.18 -1.48
CA LEU A 169 -7.71 6.23 -0.09
C LEU A 169 -8.40 7.57 0.22
N MET A 170 -7.90 8.69 -0.29
CA MET A 170 -8.58 9.98 -0.13
C MET A 170 -9.98 9.98 -0.76
N ASP A 171 -10.11 9.45 -1.97
CA ASP A 171 -11.40 9.41 -2.67
C ASP A 171 -12.38 8.46 -1.95
N ILE A 172 -11.90 7.33 -1.41
CA ILE A 172 -12.69 6.43 -0.57
C ILE A 172 -13.13 7.13 0.73
N GLU A 173 -12.23 7.82 1.44
CA GLU A 173 -12.57 8.53 2.68
C GLU A 173 -13.61 9.62 2.44
N ARG A 174 -13.45 10.43 1.38
CA ARG A 174 -14.43 11.44 0.96
C ARG A 174 -15.80 10.82 0.69
N LYS A 175 -15.84 9.69 -0.01
CA LYS A 175 -17.08 8.98 -0.31
C LYS A 175 -17.76 8.47 0.96
N ILE A 176 -17.00 7.99 1.95
CA ILE A 176 -17.52 7.55 3.24
C ILE A 176 -18.09 8.74 4.02
N ILE A 177 -17.37 9.86 4.09
CA ILE A 177 -17.87 11.08 4.76
C ILE A 177 -19.22 11.49 4.19
N LEU A 178 -19.34 11.56 2.86
CA LEU A 178 -20.60 11.91 2.19
C LEU A 178 -21.72 10.93 2.54
N SER A 179 -21.43 9.63 2.65
CA SER A 179 -22.43 8.62 3.05
C SER A 179 -22.86 8.72 4.52
N LEU A 180 -22.03 9.29 5.38
CA LEU A 180 -22.34 9.51 6.80
C LEU A 180 -23.14 10.80 7.02
N GLU A 181 -22.96 11.80 6.15
CA GLU A 181 -23.71 13.06 6.19
C GLU A 181 -25.12 12.95 5.60
N ASP A 182 -25.35 12.00 4.69
CA ASP A 182 -26.66 11.68 4.11
C ASP A 182 -27.06 10.22 4.35
N PRO A 183 -27.39 9.84 5.61
CA PRO A 183 -27.85 8.49 5.91
C PRO A 183 -29.28 8.30 5.36
N GLN A 184 -29.38 7.73 4.16
CA GLN A 184 -30.66 7.27 3.61
C GLN A 184 -31.28 6.12 4.41
#